data_AF-A0A848H3M0-F1
#
_entry.id   AF-A0A848H3M0-F1
#
_cell.length_a   1.000
_cell.length_b   1.000
_cell.length_c   1.000
_cell.angle_alpha   90.00
_cell.angle_beta   90.00
_cell.angle_gamma   90.00
#
_symmetry.space_group_name_H-M   'P 1'
#
loop_
_entity.id
_entity.type
_entity.pdbx_description
1 polymer ?
#
loop_
_entity_poly.entity_id
_entity_poly.type
_entity_poly.pdbx_seq_one_letter_code
_entity_poly.pdbx_strand_id
1 'polypeptide(L)'
;MSALVYFDRDGAWGETLVCEGRIRGGLQALGVVHGRGKAPPGVPVLRPQGEAAVFYLALADGWAGLLCEAGEWVAVPEGLHVAEPPAPLPAQDSFIGQLLALMGEDGEEA
;
A
#
# COMPACT_ATOMS: atom_id res chain seq x y z
N MET A 1 8.98 5.14 5.55
CA MET A 1 7.69 5.74 5.23
C MET A 1 6.75 4.68 4.66
N SER A 2 5.54 4.56 5.22
CA SER A 2 4.45 3.75 4.64
C SER A 2 3.50 4.67 3.85
N ALA A 3 2.86 4.14 2.83
CA ALA A 3 1.89 4.88 2.01
C ALA A 3 0.86 3.93 1.41
N LEU A 4 -0.36 4.42 1.22
CA LEU A 4 -1.42 3.72 0.52
C LEU A 4 -1.83 4.53 -0.71
N VAL A 5 -1.83 3.89 -1.87
CA VAL A 5 -2.16 4.51 -3.15
C VAL A 5 -3.29 3.74 -3.80
N TYR A 6 -4.31 4.45 -4.27
CA TYR A 6 -5.37 3.86 -5.09
C TYR A 6 -5.04 4.03 -6.56
N PHE A 7 -5.27 2.98 -7.31
CA PHE A 7 -5.18 2.96 -8.77
C PHE A 7 -6.53 2.61 -9.35
N ASP A 8 -6.86 3.19 -10.50
CA ASP A 8 -8.03 2.75 -11.26
C ASP A 8 -7.80 1.37 -11.93
N ARG A 9 -8.78 0.92 -12.72
CA ARG A 9 -8.72 -0.35 -13.45
C ARG A 9 -7.62 -0.40 -14.50
N ASP A 10 -7.27 0.73 -15.08
CA ASP A 10 -6.20 0.91 -16.07
C ASP A 10 -4.84 1.15 -15.38
N GLY A 11 -4.78 1.02 -14.05
CA GLY A 11 -3.60 1.19 -13.21
C GLY A 11 -3.05 2.60 -13.19
N ALA A 12 -3.87 3.62 -13.50
CA ALA A 12 -3.46 4.99 -13.35
C ALA A 12 -3.35 5.35 -11.87
N TRP A 13 -2.29 6.07 -11.51
CA TRP A 13 -2.04 6.53 -10.14
C TRP A 13 -3.09 7.55 -9.72
N GLY A 14 -3.83 7.24 -8.65
CA GLY A 14 -4.90 8.07 -8.13
C GLY A 14 -4.57 8.67 -6.76
N GLU A 15 -5.50 8.52 -5.81
CA GLU A 15 -5.37 9.10 -4.48
C GLU A 15 -4.19 8.48 -3.71
N THR A 16 -3.33 9.35 -3.15
CA THR A 16 -2.20 8.96 -2.30
C THR A 16 -2.47 9.35 -0.85
N LEU A 17 -2.53 8.36 0.03
CA LEU A 17 -2.65 8.53 1.47
C LEU A 17 -1.30 8.35 2.13
N VAL A 18 -0.76 9.46 2.61
CA VAL A 18 0.39 9.52 3.50
C VAL A 18 -0.05 9.90 4.91
N CYS A 19 0.75 9.49 5.89
CA CYS A 19 0.51 9.51 7.35
C CYS A 19 -0.30 8.32 7.88
N GLU A 20 0.14 7.78 9.03
CA GLU A 20 -0.42 6.57 9.65
C GLU A 20 -1.94 6.62 9.83
N GLY A 21 -2.48 7.76 10.27
CA GLY A 21 -3.92 7.91 10.48
C GLY A 21 -4.76 7.75 9.21
N ARG A 22 -4.29 8.30 8.08
CA ARG A 22 -4.98 8.20 6.78
C ARG A 22 -4.82 6.81 6.18
N ILE A 23 -3.62 6.24 6.26
CA ILE A 23 -3.37 4.86 5.83
C ILE A 23 -4.26 3.90 6.61
N ARG A 24 -4.32 4.03 7.94
CA ARG A 24 -5.20 3.21 8.78
C ARG A 24 -6.67 3.37 8.41
N GLY A 25 -7.12 4.61 8.17
CA GLY A 25 -8.50 4.87 7.73
C GLY A 25 -8.82 4.21 6.38
N GLY A 26 -7.95 4.37 5.39
CA GLY A 26 -8.11 3.76 4.06
C GLY A 26 -8.09 2.23 4.11
N LEU A 27 -7.16 1.64 4.86
CA LEU A 27 -7.11 0.19 5.06
C LEU A 27 -8.34 -0.34 5.80
N GLN A 28 -8.80 0.36 6.84
CA GLN A 28 -10.00 -0.02 7.58
C GLN A 28 -11.25 -0.02 6.69
N ALA A 29 -11.37 0.92 5.76
CA ALA A 29 -12.46 0.95 4.79
C ALA A 29 -12.45 -0.29 3.86
N LEU A 30 -11.29 -0.90 3.66
CA LEU A 30 -11.11 -2.16 2.92
C LEU A 30 -11.21 -3.41 3.82
N GLY A 31 -11.46 -3.25 5.12
CA GLY A 31 -11.41 -4.33 6.10
C GLY A 31 -10.00 -4.86 6.39
N VAL A 32 -8.96 -4.16 5.92
CA VAL A 32 -7.56 -4.53 6.11
C VAL A 32 -7.07 -4.00 7.46
N VAL A 33 -6.40 -4.87 8.21
CA VAL A 33 -5.77 -4.50 9.47
C VAL A 33 -4.27 -4.38 9.25
N HIS A 34 -3.70 -3.28 9.71
CA HIS A 34 -2.27 -3.00 9.62
C HIS A 34 -1.71 -2.71 11.01
N GLY A 35 -0.48 -3.14 11.26
CA GLY A 35 0.21 -2.84 12.51
C GLY A 35 1.70 -3.11 12.44
N ARG A 36 2.37 -2.87 13.57
CA ARG A 36 3.82 -3.05 13.72
C ARG A 36 4.16 -4.09 14.78
N GLY A 37 5.30 -4.75 14.61
CA GLY A 37 5.82 -5.72 15.57
C GLY A 37 5.09 -7.07 15.53
N LYS A 38 4.61 -7.50 16.70
CA LYS A 38 3.96 -8.81 16.87
C LYS A 38 2.55 -8.77 16.28
N ALA A 39 2.32 -9.61 15.27
CA ALA A 39 0.98 -9.82 14.72
C ALA A 39 0.10 -10.61 15.69
N PRO A 40 -1.24 -10.44 15.63
CA PRO A 40 -2.16 -11.27 16.39
C PRO A 40 -1.98 -12.77 16.06
N PRO A 41 -2.03 -13.66 17.07
CA PRO A 41 -1.83 -15.09 16.85
C PRO A 41 -2.95 -15.68 16.00
N GLY A 42 -2.61 -16.60 15.11
CA GLY A 42 -3.57 -17.32 14.27
C GLY A 42 -4.11 -16.53 13.07
N VAL A 43 -3.66 -15.29 12.87
CA VAL A 43 -4.04 -14.48 11.70
C VAL A 43 -2.92 -14.54 10.65
N PRO A 44 -3.20 -14.96 9.41
CA PRO A 44 -2.22 -14.86 8.33
C PRO A 44 -1.94 -13.39 8.04
N VAL A 45 -0.66 -13.02 8.02
CA VAL A 45 -0.24 -11.65 7.73
C VAL A 45 0.83 -11.62 6.64
N LEU A 46 0.76 -10.60 5.79
CA LEU A 46 1.83 -10.24 4.88
C LEU A 46 2.90 -9.46 5.64
N ARG A 47 4.17 -9.69 5.26
CA ARG A 47 5.33 -8.97 5.81
C ARG A 47 6.32 -8.70 4.69
N PRO A 48 6.97 -7.52 4.70
CA PRO A 48 8.09 -7.27 3.82
C PRO A 48 9.19 -8.31 4.04
N GLN A 49 9.76 -8.82 2.95
CA GLN A 49 10.90 -9.74 3.00
C GLN A 49 12.25 -9.01 3.10
N GLY A 50 12.23 -7.67 3.03
CA GLY A 50 13.39 -6.79 3.16
C GLY A 50 13.04 -5.50 3.90
N GLU A 51 13.68 -4.38 3.54
CA GLU A 51 13.46 -3.08 4.18
C GLU A 51 12.06 -2.51 3.93
N ALA A 52 11.50 -2.80 2.76
CA ALA A 52 10.13 -2.47 2.40
C ALA A 52 9.59 -3.42 1.32
N ALA A 53 8.26 -3.48 1.23
CA ALA A 53 7.54 -4.17 0.17
C ALA A 53 6.28 -3.40 -0.23
N VAL A 54 5.91 -3.48 -1.51
CA VAL A 54 4.61 -3.00 -2.00
C VAL A 54 3.67 -4.19 -2.15
N PHE A 55 2.53 -4.15 -1.49
CA PHE A 55 1.47 -5.14 -1.62
C PHE A 55 0.31 -4.55 -2.44
N TYR A 56 -0.09 -5.25 -3.49
CA TYR A 56 -1.24 -4.87 -4.29
C TYR A 56 -2.48 -5.66 -3.89
N LEU A 57 -3.54 -4.93 -3.54
CA LEU A 57 -4.86 -5.44 -3.19
C LEU A 57 -5.80 -5.21 -4.36
N ALA A 58 -6.42 -6.27 -4.87
CA ALA A 58 -7.40 -6.19 -5.94
C ALA A 58 -8.74 -5.66 -5.40
N LEU A 59 -9.22 -4.55 -5.94
CA LEU A 59 -10.51 -3.95 -5.60
C LEU A 59 -11.51 -4.18 -6.74
N ALA A 60 -12.80 -3.98 -6.46
CA ALA A 60 -13.85 -4.11 -7.47
C ALA A 60 -13.70 -3.11 -8.64
N ASP A 61 -13.08 -1.96 -8.38
CA ASP A 61 -12.94 -0.86 -9.35
C ASP A 61 -11.47 -0.46 -9.63
N GLY A 62 -10.51 -1.32 -9.29
CA GLY A 62 -9.09 -1.01 -9.48
C GLY A 62 -8.22 -1.70 -8.46
N TRP A 63 -7.24 -0.97 -7.93
CA TRP A 63 -6.23 -1.53 -7.04
C TRP A 63 -5.87 -0.60 -5.89
N ALA A 64 -5.39 -1.18 -4.81
CA ALA A 64 -4.69 -0.44 -3.76
C ALA A 64 -3.26 -0.97 -3.63
N GLY A 65 -2.27 -0.10 -3.84
CA GLY A 65 -0.86 -0.36 -3.57
C GLY A 65 -0.47 0.15 -2.19
N LEU A 66 -0.07 -0.76 -1.31
CA LEU A 66 0.35 -0.46 0.05
C LEU A 66 1.86 -0.66 0.18
N LEU A 67 2.60 0.43 0.38
CA LEU A 67 4.01 0.38 0.79
C LEU A 67 4.09 0.12 2.29
N CYS A 68 4.66 -1.02 2.66
CA CYS A 68 4.94 -1.42 4.04
C CYS A 68 6.45 -1.56 4.26
N GLU A 69 6.92 -1.13 5.42
CA GLU A 69 8.31 -1.21 5.84
C GLU A 69 8.61 -2.40 6.75
N ALA A 70 9.90 -2.69 6.92
CA ALA A 70 10.39 -3.69 7.84
C ALA A 70 9.78 -3.50 9.25
N GLY A 71 9.28 -4.62 9.78
CA GLY A 71 8.60 -4.66 11.08
C GLY A 71 7.10 -4.38 11.02
N GLU A 72 6.56 -3.95 9.87
CA GLU A 72 5.13 -3.83 9.65
C GLU A 72 4.52 -5.17 9.19
N TRP A 73 3.21 -5.28 9.38
CA TRP A 73 2.44 -6.43 8.95
C TRP A 73 1.03 -6.01 8.52
N VAL A 74 0.47 -6.76 7.58
CA VAL A 74 -0.86 -6.52 7.01
C VAL A 74 -1.67 -7.80 7.08
N ALA A 75 -2.82 -7.76 7.75
CA ALA A 75 -3.81 -8.82 7.74
C ALA A 75 -4.91 -8.45 6.74
N VAL A 76 -5.06 -9.29 5.71
CA VAL A 76 -6.02 -9.09 4.62
C VAL A 76 -7.28 -9.91 4.94
N PRO A 77 -8.49 -9.33 4.84
CA PRO A 77 -9.72 -10.06 5.11
C PRO A 77 -9.99 -11.13 4.05
N GLU A 78 -10.82 -12.11 4.40
CA GLU A 78 -11.26 -13.12 3.44
C GLU A 78 -11.98 -12.44 2.26
N GLY A 79 -11.68 -12.91 1.04
CA GLY A 79 -12.24 -12.36 -0.21
C GLY A 79 -11.51 -11.15 -0.78
N LEU A 80 -10.57 -10.53 -0.03
CA LEU A 80 -9.68 -9.51 -0.59
C LEU A 80 -8.39 -10.18 -1.08
N HIS A 81 -8.13 -10.09 -2.38
CA HIS A 81 -7.01 -10.78 -3.00
C HIS A 81 -5.76 -9.90 -3.02
N VAL A 82 -4.65 -10.48 -2.58
CA VAL A 82 -3.31 -9.92 -2.78
C VAL A 82 -2.77 -10.53 -4.06
N ALA A 83 -2.35 -9.69 -4.99
CA ALA A 83 -1.81 -10.15 -6.27
C ALA A 83 -0.43 -9.54 -6.52
N GLU A 84 0.36 -10.24 -7.34
CA GLU A 84 1.46 -9.59 -8.04
C GLU A 84 0.89 -8.47 -8.93
N PRO A 85 1.57 -7.31 -9.07
CA PRO A 85 1.07 -6.22 -9.88
C PRO A 85 0.87 -6.71 -11.32
N PRO A 86 -0.37 -6.80 -11.85
CA PRO A 86 -0.52 -6.95 -13.29
C PRO A 86 0.07 -5.72 -13.97
N ALA A 87 0.68 -5.86 -15.14
CA ALA A 87 0.84 -4.71 -16.03
C ALA A 87 -0.59 -4.15 -16.24
N PRO A 88 -0.88 -2.89 -15.87
CA PRO A 88 0.01 -1.71 -15.91
C PRO A 88 0.50 -1.13 -14.57
N LEU A 89 0.31 -1.82 -13.44
CA LEU A 89 0.75 -1.33 -12.13
C LEU A 89 2.28 -1.25 -12.01
N PRO A 90 2.82 -0.24 -11.29
CA PRO A 90 4.27 -0.07 -11.17
C PRO A 90 4.91 -1.18 -10.32
N ALA A 91 6.09 -1.62 -10.72
CA ALA A 91 6.95 -2.43 -9.85
C ALA A 91 7.36 -1.64 -8.59
N GLN A 92 7.86 -2.34 -7.57
CA GLN A 92 8.21 -1.73 -6.28
C GLN A 92 9.10 -0.49 -6.41
N ASP A 93 10.22 -0.57 -7.13
CA ASP A 93 11.12 0.58 -7.33
C ASP A 93 10.44 1.75 -8.04
N SER A 94 9.65 1.47 -9.08
CA SER A 94 8.89 2.51 -9.81
C SER A 94 7.78 3.14 -8.96
N PHE A 95 7.17 2.36 -8.06
CA PHE A 95 6.17 2.86 -7.11
C PHE A 95 6.82 3.83 -6.12
N ILE A 96 7.93 3.40 -5.51
CA ILE A 96 8.66 4.23 -4.54
C ILE A 96 9.19 5.50 -5.21
N GLY A 97 9.74 5.40 -6.42
CA GLY A 97 10.20 6.56 -7.17
C GLY A 97 9.10 7.59 -7.45
N GLN A 98 7.93 7.16 -7.91
CA GLN A 98 6.77 8.04 -8.14
C GLN A 98 6.25 8.66 -6.84
N LEU A 99 6.17 7.87 -5.76
CA LEU A 99 5.77 8.38 -4.45
C LEU A 99 6.74 9.44 -3.94
N LEU A 100 8.04 9.22 -4.05
CA LEU A 100 9.06 10.19 -3.63
C LEU A 100 9.03 11.46 -4.49
N ALA A 101 8.80 11.34 -5.79
CA ALA A 101 8.62 12.49 -6.67
C ALA A 101 7.41 13.33 -6.23
N LEU A 102 6.25 12.70 -6.03
CA LEU A 102 5.03 13.37 -5.58
C LEU A 102 5.23 14.08 -4.23
N MET A 103 5.89 13.43 -3.27
CA MET A 103 6.19 14.01 -1.96
C MET A 103 7.26 15.11 -2.02
N GLY A 104 8.10 15.11 -3.05
CA GLY A 104 9.14 16.12 -3.28
C GLY A 104 8.63 17.35 -4.04
N GLU A 105 7.58 17.23 -4.85
CA GLU A 105 6.96 18.35 -5.57
C GLU A 105 6.15 19.30 -4.67
N ASP A 106 5.80 18.89 -3.43
CA ASP A 106 5.30 19.79 -2.37
C ASP A 106 6.38 20.77 -1.82
N GLY A 107 7.61 20.69 -2.34
CA GLY A 107 8.77 21.47 -1.88
C GLY A 107 9.26 22.58 -2.83
N GLU A 108 8.63 22.78 -4.00
CA GLU A 108 9.00 23.86 -4.93
C GLU A 108 7.86 24.89 -5.05
N GLU A 109 7.61 25.61 -3.95
CA GLU A 109 6.93 26.91 -4.00
C GLU A 109 7.99 28.04 -3.98
N ALA A 110 8.01 28.79 -5.09
CA ALA A 110 8.69 30.09 -5.35
C ALA A 110 10.08 30.08 -5.99
#